data_AF-A0A8B0H934-F1
#
_entry.id   AF-A0A8B0H934-F1
#
_cell.length_a   1.000
_cell.length_b   1.000
_cell.length_c   1.000
_cell.angle_alpha   90.00
_cell.angle_beta   90.00
_cell.angle_gamma   90.00
#
_symmetry.space_group_name_H-M   'P 1'
#
loop_
_entity.id
_entity.type
_entity.pdbx_description
1 polymer ?
#
loop_
_entity_poly.entity_id
_entity_poly.type
_entity_poly.pdbx_seq_one_letter_code
_entity_poly.pdbx_strand_id
1 'polypeptide(L)'
;LHPGMQFEIIAMSTTGDKILDTALSKIGEKSLFTKELEYALEKNEVDLVVHSLKDVPTILPPGFTIGAICKRENPCDAVVFHPKFIGKTLETLPEKSAVGTSSLRRVAQLQRKFPHLEFRSIRGNLNTRLRKLDEQQEFSAIVLAVAGLQRMGWQNRVGQILHPEECM
;
A
#
# COMPACT_ATOMS: atom_id res chain seq x y z
N LEU A 1 21.31 9.45 -21.57
CA LEU A 1 20.65 8.14 -21.29
C LEU A 1 21.56 7.06 -21.83
N HIS A 2 21.68 5.90 -21.17
CA HIS A 2 22.65 4.83 -21.50
C HIS A 2 21.97 3.68 -22.28
N PRO A 3 21.68 3.83 -23.59
CA PRO A 3 20.88 2.86 -24.34
C PRO A 3 21.58 1.51 -24.55
N GLY A 4 22.91 1.45 -24.42
CA GLY A 4 23.68 0.21 -24.53
C GLY A 4 23.83 -0.56 -23.22
N MET A 5 23.34 -0.03 -22.10
CA MET A 5 23.42 -0.72 -20.81
C MET A 5 22.33 -1.80 -20.74
N GLN A 6 22.74 -3.03 -20.42
CA GLN A 6 21.83 -4.15 -20.24
C GLN A 6 21.44 -4.26 -18.77
N PHE A 7 20.19 -4.61 -18.51
CA PHE A 7 19.65 -4.78 -17.17
C PHE A 7 18.93 -6.11 -17.08
N GLU A 8 19.25 -6.90 -16.07
CA GLU A 8 18.53 -8.12 -15.71
C GLU A 8 17.57 -7.83 -14.54
N ILE A 9 16.38 -8.44 -14.57
CA ILE A 9 15.40 -8.33 -13.50
C ILE A 9 15.43 -9.62 -12.68
N ILE A 10 15.94 -9.53 -11.46
CA ILE A 10 15.94 -10.61 -10.49
C ILE A 10 14.77 -10.39 -9.52
N ALA A 11 13.81 -11.31 -9.52
CA ALA A 11 12.64 -11.26 -8.67
C ALA A 11 12.82 -12.13 -7.42
N MET A 12 12.46 -11.57 -6.26
CA MET A 12 12.59 -12.24 -4.97
C MET A 12 11.30 -12.09 -4.16
N SER A 13 11.02 -13.07 -3.29
CA SER A 13 9.87 -13.05 -2.37
C SER A 13 10.36 -12.76 -0.96
N THR A 14 9.73 -11.78 -0.31
CA THR A 14 10.08 -11.35 1.05
C THR A 14 9.22 -12.06 2.09
N THR A 15 9.67 -12.05 3.35
CA THR A 15 8.88 -12.58 4.47
C THR A 15 7.52 -11.87 4.59
N GLY A 16 7.46 -10.57 4.31
CA GLY A 16 6.22 -9.80 4.27
C GLY A 16 5.21 -10.27 3.22
N ASP A 17 5.66 -10.90 2.13
CA ASP A 17 4.78 -11.50 1.12
C ASP A 17 4.18 -12.83 1.60
N LYS A 18 4.90 -13.55 2.45
CA LYS A 18 4.50 -14.88 2.97
C LYS A 18 3.58 -14.77 4.19
N ILE A 19 3.77 -13.75 5.04
CA ILE A 19 2.97 -13.58 6.26
C ILE A 19 1.73 -12.72 5.97
N LEU A 20 0.62 -13.37 5.60
CA LEU A 20 -0.65 -12.70 5.31
C LEU A 20 -1.64 -12.71 6.50
N ASP A 21 -1.46 -13.61 7.46
CA ASP A 21 -2.47 -13.93 8.49
C ASP A 21 -2.32 -13.16 9.81
N THR A 22 -1.21 -12.45 10.01
CA THR A 22 -0.96 -11.64 11.22
C THR A 22 -0.97 -10.16 10.89
N ALA A 23 -1.50 -9.30 11.75
CA ALA A 23 -1.48 -7.85 11.56
C ALA A 23 -0.05 -7.28 11.60
N LEU A 24 0.30 -6.33 10.71
CA LEU A 24 1.66 -5.76 10.62
C LEU A 24 2.10 -5.17 11.95
N SER A 25 1.17 -4.56 12.69
CA SER A 25 1.44 -3.99 14.02
C SER A 25 1.83 -5.03 15.08
N LYS A 26 1.51 -6.31 14.86
CA LYS A 26 1.87 -7.42 15.74
C LYS A 26 3.17 -8.12 15.32
N ILE A 27 3.67 -7.85 14.12
CA ILE A 27 4.92 -8.40 13.63
C ILE A 27 6.00 -7.38 13.98
N GLY A 28 6.76 -7.65 15.04
CA GLY A 28 7.76 -6.73 15.60
C GLY A 28 8.99 -6.47 14.72
N GLU A 29 9.00 -6.95 13.47
CA GLU A 29 10.14 -6.85 12.56
C GLU A 29 9.99 -5.63 11.64
N LYS A 30 10.90 -4.66 11.80
CA LYS A 30 10.92 -3.42 11.03
C LYS A 30 11.35 -3.59 9.56
N SER A 31 11.87 -4.77 9.18
CA SER A 31 12.49 -5.02 7.87
C SER A 31 11.80 -6.13 7.05
N LEU A 32 10.50 -6.36 7.27
CA LEU A 32 9.74 -7.46 6.65
C LEU A 32 9.78 -7.51 5.12
N PHE A 33 9.99 -6.35 4.48
CA PHE A 33 10.00 -6.22 3.03
C PHE A 33 11.38 -5.89 2.45
N THR A 34 12.40 -5.62 3.28
CA THR A 34 13.73 -5.19 2.80
C THR A 34 14.82 -6.21 3.06
N LYS A 35 14.68 -7.06 4.08
CA LYS A 35 15.75 -7.95 4.56
C LYS A 35 16.32 -8.87 3.50
N GLU A 36 15.47 -9.55 2.73
CA GLU A 36 15.94 -10.47 1.69
C GLU A 36 16.68 -9.72 0.57
N LEU A 37 16.20 -8.53 0.20
CA LEU A 37 16.78 -7.69 -0.84
C LEU A 37 18.11 -7.07 -0.40
N GLU A 38 18.21 -6.67 0.86
CA GLU A 38 19.46 -6.23 1.50
C GLU A 38 20.51 -7.36 1.48
N TYR A 39 20.11 -8.60 1.76
CA TYR A 39 21.01 -9.75 1.69
C TYR A 39 21.52 -10.02 0.26
N ALA A 40 20.65 -9.91 -0.76
CA ALA A 40 21.06 -10.04 -2.16
C ALA A 40 22.08 -8.96 -2.57
N LEU A 41 21.89 -7.71 -2.11
CA LEU A 41 22.87 -6.64 -2.30
C LEU A 41 24.20 -6.95 -1.61
N GLU A 42 24.17 -7.40 -0.35
CA GLU A 42 25.38 -7.76 0.41
C GLU A 42 26.17 -8.90 -0.25
N LYS A 43 25.48 -9.85 -0.87
CA LYS A 43 26.09 -10.97 -1.61
C LYS A 43 26.52 -10.62 -3.03
N ASN A 44 26.29 -9.38 -3.49
CA ASN A 44 26.47 -8.96 -4.88
C ASN A 44 25.68 -9.84 -5.87
N GLU A 45 24.51 -10.35 -5.45
CA GLU A 45 23.56 -11.04 -6.33
C GLU A 45 22.76 -10.05 -7.19
N VAL A 46 22.61 -8.81 -6.71
CA VAL A 46 22.00 -7.69 -7.42
C VAL A 46 22.83 -6.42 -7.19
N ASP A 47 22.80 -5.50 -8.15
CA ASP A 47 23.52 -4.21 -8.05
C ASP A 47 22.69 -3.09 -7.41
N LEU A 48 21.37 -3.18 -7.53
CA LEU A 48 20.43 -2.21 -6.98
C LEU A 48 19.09 -2.85 -6.64
N VAL A 49 18.35 -2.22 -5.73
CA VAL A 49 17.00 -2.63 -5.34
C VAL A 49 16.04 -1.47 -5.52
N VAL A 50 14.85 -1.76 -6.03
CA VAL A 50 13.77 -0.78 -6.19
C VAL A 50 12.70 -1.01 -5.13
N HIS A 51 12.43 0.01 -4.31
CA HIS A 51 11.41 -0.04 -3.28
C HIS A 51 10.38 1.09 -3.40
N SER A 52 9.18 0.83 -2.88
CA SER A 52 8.32 1.91 -2.43
C SER A 52 8.95 2.55 -1.20
N LEU A 53 9.29 3.84 -1.26
CA LEU A 53 10.03 4.53 -0.19
C LEU A 53 9.34 4.46 1.19
N LYS A 54 8.00 4.33 1.21
CA LYS A 54 7.22 4.16 2.46
C LYS A 54 7.52 2.85 3.21
N ASP A 55 8.10 1.87 2.53
CA ASP A 55 8.40 0.53 3.05
C ASP A 55 9.89 0.39 3.41
N VAL A 56 10.70 1.43 3.17
CA VAL A 56 12.13 1.48 3.54
C VAL A 56 12.26 1.97 4.98
N PRO A 57 13.06 1.31 5.84
CA PRO A 57 13.25 1.74 7.22
C PRO A 57 13.99 3.08 7.28
N THR A 58 13.74 3.86 8.34
CA THR A 58 14.38 5.17 8.54
C THR A 58 15.87 5.07 8.90
N ILE A 59 16.30 3.92 9.42
CA ILE A 59 17.69 3.58 9.68
C ILE A 59 18.01 2.38 8.80
N LEU A 60 18.91 2.59 7.84
CA LEU A 60 19.42 1.51 7.01
C LEU A 60 20.51 0.74 7.75
N PRO A 61 20.67 -0.57 7.48
CA PRO A 61 21.82 -1.29 8.01
C PRO A 61 23.14 -0.70 7.46
N PRO A 62 24.26 -0.89 8.17
CA PRO A 62 25.57 -0.46 7.69
C PRO A 62 25.86 -1.05 6.30
N GLY A 63 26.47 -0.25 5.42
CA GLY A 63 26.80 -0.68 4.05
C GLY A 63 25.72 -0.40 3.00
N PHE A 64 24.52 0.03 3.41
CA PHE A 64 23.45 0.39 2.48
C PHE A 64 23.17 1.90 2.47
N THR A 65 22.68 2.40 1.34
CA THR A 65 22.25 3.79 1.18
C THR A 65 21.08 3.90 0.20
N ILE A 66 20.28 4.95 0.30
CA ILE A 66 19.30 5.29 -0.73
C ILE A 66 20.05 6.01 -1.84
N GLY A 67 20.39 5.26 -2.90
CA GLY A 67 21.14 5.81 -4.04
C GLY A 67 20.35 6.79 -4.91
N ALA A 68 19.01 6.70 -4.91
CA ALA A 68 18.14 7.59 -5.67
C ALA A 68 16.75 7.74 -5.04
N ILE A 69 16.18 8.93 -5.16
CA ILE A 69 14.76 9.19 -4.96
C ILE A 69 14.16 9.64 -6.28
N CYS A 70 13.30 8.80 -6.86
CA CYS A 70 12.64 9.09 -8.13
C CYS A 70 11.60 10.21 -7.99
N LYS A 71 11.19 10.79 -9.13
CA LYS A 71 10.09 11.77 -9.18
C LYS A 71 8.85 11.21 -8.48
N ARG A 72 8.29 11.98 -7.55
CA ARG A 72 7.15 11.56 -6.73
C ARG A 72 5.88 11.52 -7.57
N GLU A 73 5.16 10.40 -7.50
CA GLU A 73 3.78 10.29 -8.00
C GLU A 73 2.78 10.83 -6.97
N ASN A 74 1.48 10.80 -7.31
CA ASN A 74 0.43 11.31 -6.44
C ASN A 74 0.51 10.63 -5.05
N PRO A 75 0.80 11.40 -3.98
CA PRO A 75 1.01 10.86 -2.65
C PRO A 75 -0.28 10.58 -1.88
N CYS A 76 -1.45 10.97 -2.42
CA CYS A 76 -2.72 10.89 -1.71
C CYS A 76 -3.19 9.46 -1.53
N ASP A 77 -4.07 9.29 -0.54
CA ASP A 77 -4.86 8.07 -0.37
C ASP A 77 -6.10 8.13 -1.29
N ALA A 78 -6.55 6.97 -1.76
CA ALA A 78 -7.73 6.80 -2.59
C ALA A 78 -8.70 5.84 -1.92
N VAL A 79 -9.98 6.14 -2.04
CA VAL A 79 -11.07 5.23 -1.69
C VAL A 79 -11.54 4.53 -2.96
N VAL A 80 -11.60 3.21 -2.87
CA VAL A 80 -12.25 2.36 -3.88
C VAL A 80 -13.51 1.80 -3.25
N PHE A 81 -14.65 2.07 -3.86
CA PHE A 81 -15.96 1.63 -3.37
C PHE A 81 -16.33 0.26 -3.93
N HIS A 82 -17.05 -0.53 -3.14
CA HIS A 82 -17.71 -1.74 -3.63
C HIS A 82 -18.69 -1.32 -4.76
N PRO A 83 -18.90 -2.14 -5.82
CA PRO A 83 -19.75 -1.77 -6.97
C PRO A 83 -21.14 -1.19 -6.62
N LYS A 84 -21.75 -1.67 -5.53
CA LYS A 84 -23.01 -1.15 -4.95
C LYS A 84 -22.99 0.33 -4.50
N PHE A 85 -21.81 0.89 -4.23
CA PHE A 85 -21.63 2.24 -3.71
C PHE A 85 -20.89 3.15 -4.71
N ILE A 86 -20.89 2.82 -6.01
CA ILE A 86 -20.36 3.71 -7.04
C ILE A 86 -21.08 5.06 -6.97
N GLY A 87 -20.32 6.16 -7.03
CA GLY A 87 -20.83 7.53 -6.91
C GLY A 87 -21.05 8.02 -5.48
N LYS A 88 -20.79 7.19 -4.46
CA LYS A 88 -20.74 7.61 -3.06
C LYS A 88 -19.36 8.17 -2.69
N THR A 89 -19.32 8.81 -1.53
CA THR A 89 -18.13 9.26 -0.81
C THR A 89 -18.14 8.64 0.58
N LEU A 90 -17.05 8.75 1.34
CA LEU A 90 -17.03 8.29 2.73
C LEU A 90 -18.11 9.00 3.57
N GLU A 91 -18.35 10.28 3.33
CA GLU A 91 -19.38 11.08 4.02
C GLU A 91 -20.81 10.56 3.79
N THR A 92 -21.05 9.93 2.64
CA THR A 92 -22.39 9.54 2.17
C THR A 92 -22.64 8.04 2.22
N LEU A 93 -21.67 7.27 2.72
CA LEU A 93 -21.84 5.86 3.02
C LEU A 93 -22.84 5.68 4.18
N PRO A 94 -23.65 4.61 4.17
CA PRO A 94 -24.53 4.30 5.29
C PRO A 94 -23.74 4.17 6.60
N GLU A 95 -24.37 4.55 7.72
CA GLU A 95 -23.80 4.32 9.05
C GLU A 95 -23.40 2.86 9.24
N LYS A 96 -22.30 2.65 9.98
CA LYS A 96 -21.67 1.36 10.27
C LYS A 96 -21.16 0.61 9.02
N SER A 97 -21.06 1.29 7.87
CA SER A 97 -20.40 0.71 6.69
C SER A 97 -18.93 0.38 7.00
N ALA A 98 -18.51 -0.81 6.56
CA ALA A 98 -17.17 -1.29 6.80
C ALA A 98 -16.18 -0.79 5.73
N VAL A 99 -15.10 -0.14 6.17
CA VAL A 99 -14.02 0.39 5.33
C VAL A 99 -12.73 -0.39 5.61
N GLY A 100 -12.18 -1.01 4.57
CA GLY A 100 -11.00 -1.87 4.66
C GLY A 100 -9.68 -1.11 4.59
N THR A 101 -8.87 -1.17 5.66
CA THR A 101 -7.47 -0.73 5.67
C THR A 101 -6.71 -1.36 6.84
N SER A 102 -5.49 -1.85 6.61
CA SER A 102 -4.58 -2.30 7.69
C SER A 102 -3.56 -1.25 8.12
N SER A 103 -3.64 -0.02 7.58
CA SER A 103 -2.74 1.07 7.97
C SER A 103 -3.29 1.76 9.21
N LEU A 104 -2.56 1.71 10.32
CA LEU A 104 -2.92 2.43 11.55
C LEU A 104 -3.01 3.94 11.33
N ARG A 105 -2.13 4.49 10.47
CA ARG A 105 -2.17 5.92 10.04
C ARG A 105 -3.54 6.28 9.45
N ARG A 106 -4.04 5.46 8.52
CA ARG A 106 -5.33 5.70 7.86
C ARG A 106 -6.49 5.49 8.83
N VAL A 107 -6.45 4.41 9.63
CA VAL A 107 -7.49 4.11 10.62
C VAL A 107 -7.66 5.27 11.59
N ALA A 108 -6.58 5.76 12.20
CA ALA A 108 -6.65 6.84 13.18
C ALA A 108 -7.24 8.14 12.62
N GLN A 109 -6.82 8.54 11.41
CA GLN A 109 -7.30 9.76 10.77
C GLN A 109 -8.77 9.64 10.32
N LEU A 110 -9.12 8.52 9.69
CA LEU A 110 -10.45 8.32 9.13
C LEU A 110 -11.50 8.03 10.20
N GLN A 111 -11.15 7.34 11.30
CA GLN A 111 -12.06 7.19 12.44
C GLN A 111 -12.39 8.53 13.09
N ARG A 112 -11.41 9.44 13.20
CA ARG A 112 -11.63 10.78 13.72
C ARG A 112 -12.58 11.58 12.83
N LYS A 113 -12.43 11.49 11.51
CA LYS A 113 -13.23 12.26 10.54
C LYS A 113 -14.60 11.66 10.27
N PHE A 114 -14.69 10.34 10.24
CA PHE A 114 -15.89 9.57 9.89
C PHE A 114 -16.28 8.62 11.02
N PRO A 115 -16.71 9.14 12.19
CA PRO A 115 -17.02 8.31 13.37
C PRO A 115 -18.23 7.40 13.16
N HIS A 116 -19.03 7.63 12.13
CA HIS A 116 -20.18 6.80 11.75
C HIS A 116 -19.78 5.55 10.95
N LEU A 117 -18.51 5.40 10.55
CA LEU A 117 -18.02 4.25 9.77
C LEU A 117 -17.23 3.27 10.64
N GLU A 118 -17.19 2.01 10.22
CA GLU A 118 -16.39 0.98 10.87
C GLU A 118 -15.12 0.70 10.06
N PHE A 119 -13.95 0.71 10.70
CA PHE A 119 -12.67 0.45 10.03
C PHE A 119 -12.15 -0.95 10.37
N ARG A 120 -12.00 -1.79 9.35
CA ARG A 120 -11.59 -3.19 9.49
C ARG A 120 -10.32 -3.47 8.69
N SER A 121 -9.53 -4.44 9.15
CA SER A 121 -8.26 -4.78 8.49
C SER A 121 -8.50 -5.53 7.18
N ILE A 122 -7.77 -5.19 6.12
CA ILE A 122 -7.78 -5.93 4.85
C ILE A 122 -6.35 -6.23 4.37
N ARG A 123 -6.08 -7.51 4.10
CA ARG A 123 -4.75 -8.03 3.72
C ARG A 123 -4.71 -8.55 2.29
N GLY A 124 -3.48 -8.62 1.77
CA GLY A 124 -3.15 -9.02 0.40
C GLY A 124 -2.54 -7.87 -0.41
N ASN A 125 -2.01 -8.20 -1.59
CA ASN A 125 -1.63 -7.22 -2.61
C ASN A 125 -2.87 -6.51 -3.19
N LEU A 126 -2.67 -5.54 -4.09
CA LEU A 126 -3.77 -4.77 -4.67
C LEU A 126 -4.84 -5.65 -5.34
N ASN A 127 -4.42 -6.64 -6.13
CA ASN A 127 -5.33 -7.60 -6.79
C ASN A 127 -6.22 -8.31 -5.76
N THR A 128 -5.63 -8.89 -4.72
CA THR A 128 -6.37 -9.61 -3.69
C THR A 128 -7.33 -8.69 -2.93
N ARG A 129 -6.95 -7.44 -2.66
CA ARG A 129 -7.82 -6.48 -1.96
C ARG A 129 -9.00 -6.03 -2.82
N LEU A 130 -8.77 -5.75 -4.11
CA LEU A 130 -9.84 -5.40 -5.04
C LEU A 130 -10.79 -6.57 -5.24
N ARG A 131 -10.26 -7.80 -5.39
CA ARG A 131 -11.09 -9.00 -5.48
C ARG A 131 -11.96 -9.19 -4.23
N LYS A 132 -11.40 -9.04 -3.03
CA LYS A 132 -12.17 -9.07 -1.78
C LYS A 132 -13.27 -8.02 -1.75
N LEU A 133 -12.98 -6.80 -2.19
CA LEU A 133 -13.98 -5.73 -2.30
C LEU A 133 -15.08 -6.07 -3.31
N ASP A 134 -14.74 -6.68 -4.45
CA ASP A 134 -15.68 -6.92 -5.54
C ASP A 134 -16.57 -8.15 -5.27
N GLU A 135 -16.00 -9.21 -4.67
CA GLU A 135 -16.68 -10.49 -4.48
C GLU A 135 -17.35 -10.63 -3.11
N GLN A 136 -16.80 -9.99 -2.07
CA GLN A 136 -17.27 -10.18 -0.70
C GLN A 136 -18.16 -9.02 -0.27
N GLN A 137 -19.17 -9.31 0.55
CA GLN A 137 -20.04 -8.29 1.16
C GLN A 137 -19.46 -7.72 2.47
N GLU A 138 -18.18 -7.98 2.76
CA GLU A 138 -17.52 -7.56 4.00
C GLU A 138 -17.18 -6.07 4.02
N PHE A 139 -16.85 -5.48 2.87
CA PHE A 139 -16.38 -4.10 2.77
C PHE A 139 -17.27 -3.28 1.85
N SER A 140 -17.71 -2.11 2.33
CA SER A 140 -18.37 -1.08 1.51
C SER A 140 -17.34 -0.27 0.70
N ALA A 141 -16.13 -0.13 1.22
CA ALA A 141 -15.01 0.52 0.55
C ALA A 141 -13.66 0.01 1.09
N ILE A 142 -12.57 0.26 0.37
CA ILE A 142 -11.20 0.08 0.86
C ILE A 142 -10.36 1.33 0.58
N VAL A 143 -9.32 1.54 1.39
CA VAL A 143 -8.40 2.66 1.23
C VAL A 143 -7.05 2.18 0.71
N LEU A 144 -6.63 2.74 -0.42
CA LEU A 144 -5.40 2.42 -1.16
C LEU A 144 -4.58 3.69 -1.42
N ALA A 145 -3.37 3.56 -1.97
CA ALA A 145 -2.59 4.73 -2.41
C ALA A 145 -2.90 5.02 -3.87
N VAL A 146 -3.07 6.30 -4.25
CA VAL A 146 -3.34 6.70 -5.64
C VAL A 146 -2.24 6.19 -6.57
N ALA A 147 -0.96 6.40 -6.21
CA ALA A 147 0.18 5.94 -7.01
C ALA A 147 0.16 4.43 -7.28
N GLY A 148 -0.32 3.62 -6.32
CA GLY A 148 -0.43 2.17 -6.51
C GLY A 148 -1.46 1.78 -7.58
N LEU A 149 -2.59 2.48 -7.62
CA LEU A 149 -3.63 2.26 -8.62
C LEU A 149 -3.20 2.78 -10.01
N GLN A 150 -2.53 3.93 -10.06
CA GLN A 150 -2.04 4.52 -11.32
C GLN A 150 -1.01 3.63 -12.01
N ARG A 151 -0.02 3.10 -11.27
CA ARG A 151 1.00 2.18 -11.81
C ARG A 151 0.42 0.89 -12.40
N MET A 152 -0.72 0.44 -11.87
CA MET A 152 -1.42 -0.75 -12.35
C MET A 152 -2.37 -0.45 -13.52
N GLY A 153 -2.52 0.82 -13.93
CA GLY A 153 -3.50 1.23 -14.94
C GLY A 153 -4.95 1.21 -14.43
N TRP A 154 -5.17 1.26 -13.12
CA TRP A 154 -6.47 1.16 -12.46
C TRP A 154 -7.00 2.48 -11.90
N GLN A 155 -6.59 3.61 -12.48
CA GLN A 155 -7.11 4.93 -12.13
C GLN A 155 -8.66 5.00 -12.15
N ASN A 156 -9.31 4.23 -13.02
CA ASN A 156 -10.77 4.17 -13.13
C ASN A 156 -11.45 3.54 -11.92
N ARG A 157 -10.71 2.84 -11.05
CA ARG A 157 -11.21 2.28 -9.78
C ARG A 157 -11.29 3.33 -8.67
N VAL A 158 -10.63 4.47 -8.82
CA VAL A 158 -10.62 5.53 -7.80
C VAL A 158 -12.01 6.18 -7.75
N GLY A 159 -12.69 6.06 -6.61
CA GLY A 159 -13.99 6.71 -6.40
C GLY A 159 -13.88 8.06 -5.67
N GLN A 160 -12.93 8.17 -4.73
CA GLN A 160 -12.64 9.42 -4.01
C GLN A 160 -11.13 9.50 -3.77
N ILE A 161 -10.54 10.67 -3.99
CA ILE A 161 -9.17 10.98 -3.56
C ILE A 161 -9.29 11.72 -2.24
N LEU A 162 -8.55 11.25 -1.23
CA LEU A 162 -8.53 11.86 0.10
C LEU A 162 -7.45 12.93 0.13
N HIS A 163 -7.86 14.17 0.41
CA HIS A 163 -6.95 15.29 0.59
C HIS A 163 -6.26 15.23 1.97
N PRO A 164 -5.16 15.98 2.20
CA PRO A 164 -4.44 15.97 3.48
C PRO A 164 -5.33 16.28 4.70
N GLU A 165 -6.40 17.06 4.53
CA GLU A 165 -7.37 17.38 5.58
C GLU A 165 -8.31 16.19 5.91
N GLU A 166 -8.36 15.18 5.04
CA GLU A 166 -9.04 13.90 5.27
C GLU A 166 -8.08 12.83 5.78
N CYS A 167 -6.92 12.70 5.14
CA CYS A 167 -5.94 11.66 5.43
C CYS A 167 -4.56 12.05 4.87
N MET A 168 -3.67 12.52 5.75
CA MET A 168 -2.25 12.81 5.46
C MET A 168 -1.43 11.54 5.27
#